data_AF-A0A968PF37-F1
#
_entry.id   AF-A0A968PF37-F1
#
_cell.length_a   1.000
_cell.length_b   1.000
_cell.length_c   1.000
_cell.angle_alpha   90.00
_cell.angle_beta   90.00
_cell.angle_gamma   90.00
#
_symmetry.space_group_name_H-M   'P 1'
#
loop_
_entity.id
_entity.type
_entity.pdbx_description
1 polymer ?
#
loop_
_entity_poly.entity_id
_entity_poly.type
_entity_poly.pdbx_seq_one_letter_code
_entity_poly.pdbx_strand_id
1 'polypeptide(L)'
;MPTCERCGKFLTWLAQRPGHVDGFAPEQFTRTAVESYLAHLEQLGSSRSHRVRVKAVLSSFATWLIEEQHGLLRNPTRGITLPPQSVQAPRVLSSDQRYILRSLVERADDPRGSALFALGYWAGCRVSDIAWLKWPIRTSMPARAGCVWAR
;
A
#
# COMPACT_ATOMS: atom_id res chain seq x y z
N MET A 1 -21.07 5.28 -5.26
CA MET A 1 -20.40 4.67 -4.09
C MET A 1 -18.94 4.40 -4.45
N PRO A 2 -17.94 4.81 -3.64
CA PRO A 2 -16.55 4.46 -3.91
C PRO A 2 -16.30 3.03 -3.43
N THR A 3 -16.87 2.04 -4.11
CA THR A 3 -16.46 0.65 -3.91
C THR A 3 -15.06 0.51 -4.49
N CYS A 4 -14.05 0.47 -3.61
CA CYS A 4 -12.69 0.12 -4.00
C CYS A 4 -12.73 -1.17 -4.83
N GLU A 5 -11.97 -1.25 -5.94
CA GLU A 5 -11.93 -2.40 -6.86
C GLU A 5 -11.83 -3.76 -6.14
N ARG A 6 -11.09 -3.80 -5.02
CA ARG A 6 -10.93 -5.01 -4.20
C ARG A 6 -12.19 -5.42 -3.44
N CYS A 7 -12.98 -4.46 -2.94
CA CYS A 7 -14.31 -4.74 -2.39
C CYS A 7 -15.24 -5.25 -3.49
N GLY A 8 -15.21 -4.63 -4.68
CA GLY A 8 -16.02 -5.07 -5.81
C GLY A 8 -15.75 -6.52 -6.22
N LYS A 9 -14.47 -6.93 -6.27
CA LYS A 9 -14.07 -8.33 -6.55
C LYS A 9 -14.59 -9.30 -5.49
N PHE A 10 -14.52 -8.94 -4.21
CA PHE A 10 -15.08 -9.77 -3.14
C PHE A 10 -16.60 -9.90 -3.25
N LEU A 11 -17.32 -8.80 -3.44
CA LEU A 11 -18.78 -8.79 -3.55
C LEU A 11 -19.26 -9.60 -4.77
N THR A 12 -18.56 -9.49 -5.89
CA THR A 12 -18.84 -10.29 -7.09
C THR A 12 -18.62 -11.78 -6.83
N TRP A 13 -17.53 -12.13 -6.16
CA TRP A 13 -17.24 -13.52 -5.77
C TRP A 13 -18.27 -14.06 -4.76
N LEU A 14 -18.75 -13.21 -3.85
CA LEU A 14 -19.74 -13.56 -2.84
C LEU A 14 -21.10 -13.86 -3.48
N ALA A 15 -21.53 -13.05 -4.46
CA ALA A 15 -22.79 -13.23 -5.18
C ALA A 15 -22.84 -14.52 -6.01
N GLN A 16 -21.69 -15.09 -6.39
CA GLN A 16 -21.61 -16.34 -7.16
C GLN A 16 -21.73 -17.62 -6.31
N ARG A 17 -21.86 -17.50 -4.98
CA ARG A 17 -21.96 -18.66 -4.08
C ARG A 17 -23.41 -19.17 -4.00
N PRO A 18 -23.62 -20.50 -3.97
CA PRO A 18 -24.96 -21.08 -3.87
C PRO A 18 -25.62 -20.69 -2.53
N GLY A 19 -26.87 -20.21 -2.59
CA GLY A 19 -27.63 -19.74 -1.42
C GLY A 19 -27.66 -18.22 -1.23
N HIS A 20 -27.10 -17.44 -2.17
CA HIS A 20 -27.17 -15.98 -2.16
C HIS A 20 -28.32 -15.47 -3.04
N VAL A 21 -29.10 -14.52 -2.51
CA VAL A 21 -30.09 -13.72 -3.26
C VAL A 21 -29.37 -12.82 -4.26
N ASP A 22 -30.02 -12.47 -5.38
CA ASP A 22 -29.49 -11.52 -6.36
C ASP A 22 -29.18 -10.16 -5.70
N GLY A 23 -27.91 -9.93 -5.37
CA GLY A 23 -27.43 -8.70 -4.73
C GLY A 23 -26.52 -8.93 -3.53
N PHE A 24 -26.11 -7.83 -2.90
CA PHE A 24 -25.38 -7.87 -1.63
C PHE A 24 -26.34 -7.73 -0.47
N ALA A 25 -26.40 -8.74 0.39
CA ALA A 25 -27.07 -8.66 1.69
C ALA A 25 -25.99 -8.58 2.80
N PRO A 26 -26.01 -7.57 3.69
CA PRO A 26 -25.03 -7.43 4.76
C PRO A 26 -24.86 -8.69 5.64
N GLU A 27 -25.92 -9.47 5.83
CA GLU A 27 -25.95 -10.70 6.61
C GLU A 27 -25.06 -11.80 6.00
N GLN A 28 -24.86 -11.76 4.69
CA GLN A 28 -24.00 -12.68 3.96
C GLN A 28 -22.50 -12.36 4.14
N PHE A 29 -22.17 -11.16 4.63
CA PHE A 29 -20.81 -10.76 4.92
C PHE A 29 -20.34 -11.34 6.26
N THR A 30 -20.16 -12.66 6.27
CA THR A 30 -19.78 -13.41 7.47
C THR A 30 -18.26 -13.63 7.54
N ARG A 31 -17.78 -13.99 8.74
CA ARG A 31 -16.38 -14.37 8.95
C ARG A 31 -15.96 -15.52 8.03
N THR A 32 -16.81 -16.54 7.91
CA THR A 32 -16.58 -17.72 7.06
C THR A 32 -16.45 -17.34 5.58
N ALA A 33 -17.24 -16.38 5.10
CA ALA A 33 -17.15 -15.88 3.74
C ALA A 33 -15.80 -15.19 3.48
N VAL A 34 -15.31 -14.39 4.43
CA VAL A 34 -14.00 -13.72 4.34
C VAL A 34 -12.86 -14.73 4.38
N GLU A 35 -12.89 -15.70 5.29
CA GLU A 35 -11.87 -16.76 5.37
C GLU A 35 -11.83 -17.59 4.08
N SER A 36 -12.99 -17.98 3.56
CA SER A 36 -13.13 -18.72 2.30
C SER A 36 -12.62 -17.92 1.11
N TYR A 37 -12.86 -16.61 1.06
CA TYR A 37 -12.35 -15.76 0.00
C TYR A 37 -10.83 -15.60 0.07
N LEU A 38 -10.26 -15.42 1.27
CA LEU A 38 -8.81 -15.32 1.43
C LEU A 38 -8.09 -16.64 1.10
N ALA A 39 -8.72 -17.78 1.37
CA ALA A 39 -8.25 -19.10 0.95
C ALA A 39 -8.35 -19.28 -0.57
N HIS A 40 -9.44 -18.82 -1.19
CA HIS A 40 -9.58 -18.82 -2.64
C HIS A 40 -8.50 -17.97 -3.33
N LEU A 41 -8.19 -16.78 -2.79
CA LEU A 41 -7.10 -15.95 -3.30
C LEU A 41 -5.73 -16.64 -3.16
N GLU A 42 -5.52 -17.41 -2.10
CA GLU A 42 -4.30 -18.21 -1.91
C GLU A 42 -4.18 -19.32 -2.96
N GLN A 43 -5.27 -20.04 -3.24
CA GLN A 43 -5.32 -21.05 -4.30
C GLN A 43 -5.04 -20.47 -5.69
N LEU A 44 -5.47 -19.24 -5.94
CA LEU A 44 -5.17 -18.48 -7.17
C LEU A 44 -3.73 -17.94 -7.21
N GLY A 45 -2.88 -18.24 -6.22
CA GLY A 45 -1.48 -17.81 -6.18
C GLY A 45 -1.29 -16.35 -5.72
N SER A 46 -2.29 -15.71 -5.10
CA SER A 46 -2.11 -14.35 -4.59
C SER A 46 -1.07 -14.26 -3.47
N SER A 47 -0.17 -13.29 -3.59
CA SER A 47 0.80 -13.01 -2.54
C SER A 47 0.14 -12.68 -1.19
N ARG A 48 0.81 -13.02 -0.07
CA ARG A 48 0.32 -12.67 1.27
C ARG A 48 0.10 -11.16 1.42
N SER A 49 0.98 -10.33 0.87
CA SER A 49 0.83 -8.87 0.90
C SER A 49 -0.45 -8.41 0.21
N HIS A 50 -0.87 -9.09 -0.86
CA HIS A 50 -2.16 -8.86 -1.49
C HIS A 50 -3.31 -9.26 -0.56
N ARG A 51 -3.26 -10.46 0.02
CA ARG A 51 -4.29 -10.96 0.97
C ARG A 51 -4.43 -10.09 2.22
N VAL A 52 -3.33 -9.59 2.78
CA VAL A 52 -3.34 -8.63 3.92
C VAL A 52 -4.03 -7.33 3.52
N ARG A 53 -3.70 -6.79 2.33
CA ARG A 53 -4.36 -5.58 1.81
C ARG A 53 -5.85 -5.79 1.57
N VAL A 54 -6.23 -6.92 0.99
CA VAL A 54 -7.64 -7.30 0.80
C VAL A 54 -8.36 -7.38 2.15
N LYS A 55 -7.80 -8.08 3.14
CA LYS A 55 -8.36 -8.15 4.49
C LYS A 55 -8.53 -6.75 5.11
N ALA A 56 -7.53 -5.88 5.01
CA ALA A 56 -7.60 -4.53 5.53
C ALA A 56 -8.74 -3.72 4.89
N VAL A 57 -8.87 -3.81 3.56
CA VAL A 57 -9.95 -3.17 2.81
C VAL A 57 -11.33 -3.71 3.24
N LEU A 58 -11.47 -5.03 3.37
CA LEU A 58 -12.71 -5.66 3.87
C LEU A 58 -13.02 -5.25 5.31
N SER A 59 -11.99 -5.08 6.15
CA SER A 59 -12.15 -4.59 7.52
C SER A 59 -12.70 -3.17 7.55
N SER A 60 -12.12 -2.26 6.75
CA SER A 60 -12.62 -0.89 6.63
C SER A 60 -14.04 -0.84 6.08
N PHE A 61 -14.35 -1.68 5.09
CA PHE A 61 -15.70 -1.81 4.54
C PHE A 61 -16.71 -2.30 5.57
N ALA A 62 -16.36 -3.31 6.37
CA ALA A 62 -17.18 -3.78 7.48
C ALA A 62 -17.41 -2.69 8.54
N THR A 63 -16.38 -1.94 8.91
CA THR A 63 -16.51 -0.81 9.84
C THR A 63 -17.47 0.24 9.29
N TRP A 64 -17.33 0.62 8.01
CA TRP A 64 -18.26 1.54 7.35
C TRP A 64 -19.70 1.01 7.35
N LEU A 65 -19.92 -0.30 7.10
CA LEU A 65 -21.26 -0.89 7.15
C LEU A 65 -21.90 -0.86 8.55
N ILE A 66 -21.09 -0.96 9.61
CA ILE A 66 -21.56 -0.88 11.00
C ILE A 66 -21.95 0.56 11.33
N GLU A 67 -21.11 1.52 10.95
CA GLU A 67 -21.26 2.94 11.28
C GLU A 67 -22.37 3.63 10.48
N GLU A 68 -22.44 3.40 9.17
CA GLU A 68 -23.24 4.22 8.25
C GLU A 68 -24.49 3.53 7.72
N GLN A 69 -24.51 2.18 7.68
CA GLN A 69 -25.60 1.42 7.05
C GLN A 69 -26.34 0.50 8.03
N HIS A 70 -25.88 0.42 9.29
CA HIS A 70 -26.43 -0.43 10.37
C HIS A 70 -26.69 -1.91 9.99
N GLY A 71 -26.08 -2.41 8.90
CA GLY A 71 -26.32 -3.75 8.38
C GLY A 71 -25.50 -4.85 9.08
N LEU A 72 -24.56 -4.46 9.95
CA LEU A 72 -23.72 -5.38 10.69
C LEU A 72 -23.60 -4.96 12.15
N LEU A 73 -23.68 -5.94 13.06
CA LEU A 73 -23.46 -5.72 14.50
C LEU A 73 -21.97 -5.79 14.88
N ARG A 74 -21.16 -6.52 14.11
CA ARG A 74 -19.74 -6.75 14.41
C ARG A 74 -18.94 -6.96 13.14
N ASN A 75 -17.70 -6.48 13.13
CA ASN A 75 -16.79 -6.63 12.01
C ASN A 75 -16.38 -8.12 11.84
N PRO A 76 -16.74 -8.78 10.72
CA PRO A 76 -16.48 -10.20 10.45
C PRO A 76 -15.01 -10.50 10.19
N THR A 77 -14.21 -9.50 9.86
CA THR A 77 -12.76 -9.66 9.59
C THR A 77 -11.91 -9.73 10.86
N ARG A 78 -12.52 -9.41 12.03
CA ARG A 78 -11.84 -9.40 13.33
C ARG A 78 -11.51 -10.84 13.76
N GLY A 79 -10.24 -11.08 14.08
CA GLY A 79 -9.75 -12.40 14.51
C GLY A 79 -9.32 -13.34 13.37
N ILE A 80 -9.42 -12.92 12.11
CA ILE A 80 -8.87 -13.67 10.97
C ILE A 80 -7.34 -13.48 10.96
N THR A 81 -6.58 -14.52 11.26
CA THR A 81 -5.11 -14.46 11.28
C THR A 81 -4.56 -15.04 9.99
N LEU A 82 -3.73 -14.26 9.28
CA LEU A 82 -2.97 -14.75 8.13
C LEU A 82 -1.59 -15.24 8.61
N PRO A 83 -1.03 -16.33 8.05
CA PRO A 83 0.20 -16.98 8.55
C PRO A 83 1.43 -16.05 8.49
N PRO A 84 2.18 -15.84 9.59
CA PRO A 84 3.21 -14.81 9.71
C PRO A 84 4.23 -14.81 8.55
N GLN A 85 4.63 -13.61 8.11
CA GLN A 85 5.60 -13.47 7.02
C GLN A 85 7.02 -13.60 7.58
N SER A 86 7.87 -14.38 6.92
CA SER A 86 9.32 -14.32 7.14
C SER A 86 9.80 -12.89 6.85
N VAL A 87 10.35 -12.22 7.86
CA VAL A 87 10.86 -10.86 7.74
C VAL A 87 11.93 -10.87 6.64
N GLN A 88 11.67 -10.17 5.53
CA GLN A 88 12.70 -9.95 4.53
C GLN A 88 13.76 -9.04 5.14
N ALA A 89 15.03 -9.32 4.83
CA ALA A 89 16.11 -8.44 5.22
C ALA A 89 15.80 -6.99 4.79
N PRO A 90 16.18 -5.99 5.61
CA PRO A 90 16.01 -4.59 5.25
C PRO A 90 16.57 -4.31 3.86
N ARG A 91 15.78 -3.64 3.02
CA ARG A 91 16.18 -3.27 1.66
C ARG A 91 17.05 -2.01 1.69
N VAL A 92 18.21 -2.12 2.34
CA VAL A 92 19.19 -1.05 2.45
C VAL A 92 20.25 -1.27 1.39
N LEU A 93 20.59 -0.21 0.66
CA LEU A 93 21.69 -0.26 -0.30
C LEU A 93 23.02 -0.47 0.44
N SER A 94 23.86 -1.37 -0.07
CA SER A 94 25.24 -1.51 0.41
C SER A 94 26.07 -0.25 0.11
N SER A 95 27.24 -0.10 0.73
CA SER A 95 28.14 1.01 0.44
C SER A 95 28.51 1.09 -1.04
N ASP A 96 28.80 -0.05 -1.67
CA ASP A 96 29.16 -0.11 -3.09
C ASP A 96 27.99 0.27 -4.00
N GLN A 97 26.78 -0.20 -3.69
CA GLN A 97 25.58 0.18 -4.43
C GLN A 97 25.29 1.68 -4.34
N ARG A 98 25.50 2.29 -3.17
CA ARG A 98 25.37 3.74 -2.98
C ARG A 98 26.42 4.52 -3.76
N TYR A 99 27.65 4.02 -3.81
CA TYR A 99 28.73 4.62 -4.58
C TYR A 99 28.41 4.60 -6.08
N ILE A 100 28.06 3.43 -6.62
CA ILE A 100 27.72 3.26 -8.04
C ILE A 100 26.54 4.17 -8.41
N LEU A 101 25.47 4.17 -7.61
CA LEU A 101 24.29 4.99 -7.89
C LEU A 101 24.61 6.48 -7.90
N ARG A 102 25.44 6.95 -6.95
CA ARG A 102 25.93 8.33 -6.92
C ARG A 102 26.70 8.67 -8.19
N SER A 103 27.68 7.84 -8.56
CA SER A 103 28.49 8.08 -9.77
C SER A 103 27.67 8.08 -11.05
N LEU A 104 26.60 7.27 -11.14
CA LEU A 104 25.69 7.28 -12.29
C LEU A 104 24.90 8.59 -12.37
N VAL A 105 24.40 9.09 -11.24
CA VAL A 105 23.67 10.38 -11.18
C VAL A 105 24.59 11.53 -11.55
N GLU A 106 25.83 11.54 -11.04
CA GLU A 106 26.82 12.59 -11.33
C GLU A 106 27.20 12.62 -12.82
N ARG A 107 27.24 11.46 -13.49
CA ARG A 107 27.58 11.36 -14.92
C ARG A 107 26.41 11.65 -15.87
N ALA A 108 25.18 11.62 -15.38
CA ALA A 108 23.99 11.78 -16.20
C ALA A 108 23.77 13.24 -16.65
N ASP A 109 24.44 14.20 -16.01
CA ASP A 109 24.33 15.66 -16.28
C ASP A 109 22.86 16.16 -16.33
N ASP A 110 22.01 15.57 -15.48
CA ASP A 110 20.60 15.96 -15.32
C ASP A 110 20.40 16.70 -13.99
N PRO A 111 20.25 18.04 -14.01
CA PRO A 111 20.02 18.82 -12.80
C PRO A 111 18.77 18.38 -12.02
N ARG A 112 17.72 17.94 -12.73
CA ARG A 112 16.49 17.47 -12.10
C ARG A 112 16.73 16.12 -11.41
N GLY A 113 17.33 15.17 -12.10
CA GLY A 113 17.71 13.86 -11.57
C GLY A 113 18.60 13.97 -10.34
N SER A 114 19.59 14.87 -10.37
CA SER A 114 20.47 15.16 -9.24
C SER A 114 19.72 15.72 -8.04
N ALA A 115 18.80 16.66 -8.24
CA ALA A 115 17.96 17.19 -7.17
C ALA A 115 17.01 16.14 -6.58
N LEU A 116 16.36 15.32 -7.42
CA LEU A 116 15.51 14.20 -6.98
C LEU A 116 16.31 13.20 -6.14
N PHE A 117 17.51 12.82 -6.60
CA PHE A 117 18.41 11.93 -5.89
C PHE A 117 18.82 12.52 -4.54
N ALA A 118 19.20 13.80 -4.49
CA ALA A 118 19.62 14.45 -3.25
C ALA A 118 18.48 14.49 -2.21
N LEU A 119 17.25 14.81 -2.62
CA LEU A 119 16.08 14.82 -1.74
C LEU A 119 15.75 13.42 -1.21
N GLY A 120 15.81 12.39 -2.06
CA GLY A 120 15.57 11.02 -1.64
C GLY A 120 16.68 10.46 -0.74
N TYR A 121 17.94 10.71 -1.09
CA TYR A 121 19.11 10.12 -0.44
C TYR A 121 19.47 10.82 0.89
N TRP A 122 19.48 12.16 0.91
CA TRP A 122 19.91 12.92 2.09
C TRP A 122 18.77 13.29 3.03
N ALA A 123 17.61 13.69 2.48
CA ALA A 123 16.45 14.07 3.29
C ALA A 123 15.51 12.88 3.57
N GLY A 124 15.73 11.73 2.93
CA GLY A 124 14.88 10.54 3.10
C GLY A 124 13.46 10.73 2.56
N CYS A 125 13.24 11.72 1.69
CA CYS A 125 11.93 12.00 1.12
C CYS A 125 11.46 10.85 0.24
N ARG A 126 10.19 10.46 0.33
CA ARG A 126 9.63 9.49 -0.61
C ARG A 126 9.44 10.15 -1.97
N VAL A 127 9.45 9.34 -3.02
CA VAL A 127 9.19 9.81 -4.39
C VAL A 127 7.83 10.54 -4.47
N SER A 128 6.83 10.08 -3.72
CA SER A 128 5.54 10.77 -3.60
C SER A 128 5.66 12.18 -3.03
N ASP A 129 6.49 12.35 -2.01
CA ASP A 129 6.63 13.64 -1.32
C ASP A 129 7.33 14.65 -2.22
N ILE A 130 8.33 14.18 -2.98
CA ILE A 130 9.05 15.00 -3.96
C ILE A 130 8.16 15.35 -5.17
N ALA A 131 7.32 14.42 -5.63
CA ALA A 131 6.42 14.66 -6.77
C ALA A 131 5.36 15.74 -6.49
N TRP A 132 4.96 15.91 -5.23
CA TRP A 132 3.98 16.91 -4.80
C TRP A 132 4.60 18.17 -4.22
N LEU A 133 5.92 18.32 -4.32
CA LEU A 133 6.65 19.45 -3.74
C LEU A 133 6.26 20.77 -4.45
N LYS A 134 5.73 21.73 -3.69
CA LYS A 134 5.30 23.05 -4.18
C LYS A 134 6.28 24.14 -3.80
N TRP A 135 6.44 25.13 -4.68
CA TRP A 135 7.13 26.37 -4.35
C TRP A 135 6.18 27.33 -3.60
N PRO A 136 6.63 28.06 -2.56
CA PRO A 136 7.99 28.12 -2.00
C PRO A 136 8.29 27.02 -0.98
N ILE A 137 9.44 26.36 -1.16
CA ILE A 137 9.91 25.30 -0.27
C ILE A 137 10.72 25.96 0.85
N ARG A 138 10.22 25.91 2.10
CA ARG A 138 11.01 26.29 3.29
C ARG A 138 11.76 25.06 3.82
N THR A 139 12.86 24.69 3.18
CA THR A 139 13.77 23.67 3.71
C THR A 139 14.81 24.30 4.62
N SER A 140 14.77 24.00 5.91
CA SER A 140 15.91 24.22 6.82
C SER A 140 16.97 23.13 6.57
N MET A 141 17.58 23.15 5.38
CA MET A 141 18.72 22.28 5.10
C MET A 141 19.96 22.90 5.73
N PRO A 142 20.73 22.16 6.56
CA PRO A 142 21.99 22.68 7.08
C PRO A 142 22.95 22.94 5.91
N ALA A 143 23.48 24.15 5.86
CA ALA A 143 24.38 24.67 4.81
C ALA A 143 25.75 23.95 4.71
N ARG A 144 25.87 22.71 5.19
CA ARG A 144 27.12 21.92 5.20
C ARG A 144 27.16 20.81 4.15
N ALA A 145 26.22 20.77 3.22
CA ALA A 145 26.48 20.20 1.91
C ALA A 145 26.89 21.38 1.02
N GLY A 146 28.20 21.60 0.84
CA GLY A 146 28.68 22.55 -0.14
C GLY A 146 28.01 22.25 -1.47
N CYS A 147 27.21 23.21 -1.96
CA CYS A 147 26.73 23.21 -3.33
C CYS A 147 27.95 23.28 -4.26
N VAL A 148 28.46 22.11 -4.65
CA VAL A 148 29.38 21.98 -5.78
C VAL A 148 28.61 22.01 -7.11
N TRP A 149 27.27 22.02 -7.08
CA TRP A 149 26.40 21.91 -8.25
C TRP A 149 25.83 23.24 -8.75
N ALA A 150 26.49 24.35 -8.41
CA ALA A 150 26.20 25.67 -8.96
C ALA A 150 27.50 26.32 -9.48
N ARG A 151 28.18 25.63 -10.39
CA ARG A 151 29.06 26.23 -11.39
C ARG A 151 29.35 25.23 -12.50
#